data_AF-A0A350H2M4-F1
#
_entry.id   AF-A0A350H2M4-F1
#
_cell.length_a   1.000
_cell.length_b   1.000
_cell.length_c   1.000
_cell.angle_alpha   90.00
_cell.angle_beta   90.00
_cell.angle_gamma   90.00
#
_symmetry.space_group_name_H-M   'P 1'
#
loop_
_entity.id
_entity.type
_entity.pdbx_description
1 polymer ?
#
loop_
_entity_poly.entity_id
_entity_poly.type
_entity_poly.pdbx_seq_one_letter_code
_entity_poly.pdbx_strand_id
1 'polypeptide(L)'
;MELRELLEKNIKIVDHYGVKNQIPVWIEEMSELTKVLCKWSRIYDRLEGDIDSNLLNALKEEIADVVVCIDQLRYMINYDEYELMEQYKNKV
;
A
#
# COMPACT_ATOMS: atom_id res chain seq x y z
N MET A 1 3.12 -19.71 8.26
CA MET A 1 3.79 -18.41 8.32
C MET A 1 2.82 -17.45 8.95
N GLU A 2 3.10 -17.03 10.18
CA GLU A 2 2.22 -16.09 10.90
C GLU A 2 2.35 -14.69 10.30
N LEU A 3 1.28 -13.88 10.31
CA LEU A 3 1.27 -12.49 9.81
C LEU A 3 2.42 -11.65 10.38
N ARG A 4 2.81 -11.94 11.61
CA ARG A 4 3.94 -11.32 12.29
C ARG A 4 5.28 -11.57 11.58
N GLU A 5 5.53 -12.79 11.12
CA GLU A 5 6.77 -13.15 10.41
C GLU A 5 6.89 -12.39 9.08
N LEU A 6 5.75 -12.16 8.40
CA LEU A 6 5.70 -11.36 7.19
C LEU A 6 6.03 -9.89 7.46
N LEU A 7 5.45 -9.30 8.51
CA LEU A 7 5.74 -7.92 8.89
C LEU A 7 7.21 -7.74 9.30
N GLU A 8 7.75 -8.67 10.08
CA GLU A 8 9.17 -8.67 10.46
C GLU A 8 10.07 -8.77 9.22
N LYS A 9 9.72 -9.59 8.22
CA LYS A 9 10.45 -9.66 6.96
C LYS A 9 10.35 -8.36 6.17
N ASN A 10 9.17 -7.75 6.11
CA ASN A 10 8.94 -6.50 5.42
C ASN A 10 9.85 -5.38 5.97
N ILE A 11 9.86 -5.23 7.29
CA ILE A 11 10.62 -4.18 7.97
C ILE A 11 12.14 -4.33 7.76
N LYS A 12 12.65 -5.57 7.74
CA LYS A 12 14.07 -5.86 7.47
C LYS A 12 14.56 -5.36 6.11
N ILE A 13 13.67 -5.15 5.14
CA ILE A 13 14.02 -4.58 3.84
C ILE A 13 14.53 -3.14 4.03
N VAL A 14 13.84 -2.35 4.86
CA VAL A 14 14.23 -0.97 5.16
C VAL A 14 15.55 -0.92 5.92
N ASP A 15 15.73 -1.81 6.90
CA ASP A 15 16.97 -1.92 7.67
C ASP A 15 18.17 -2.28 6.79
N HIS A 16 17.96 -3.13 5.78
CA HIS A 16 19.01 -3.60 4.88
C HIS A 16 19.37 -2.57 3.80
N TYR A 17 18.38 -2.02 3.11
CA TYR A 17 18.59 -1.13 1.96
C TYR A 17 18.67 0.35 2.34
N GLY A 18 18.14 0.72 3.51
CA GLY A 18 18.08 2.08 4.00
C GLY A 18 16.97 2.93 3.36
N VAL A 19 16.45 3.87 4.14
CA VAL A 19 15.34 4.77 3.79
C VAL A 19 15.51 5.45 2.44
N LYS A 20 16.68 6.04 2.19
CA LYS A 20 16.95 6.81 0.97
C LYS A 20 16.75 5.99 -0.30
N ASN A 21 17.05 4.69 -0.25
CA ASN A 21 16.89 3.78 -1.38
C ASN A 21 15.47 3.22 -1.48
N GLN A 22 14.72 3.20 -0.37
CA GLN A 22 13.34 2.74 -0.34
C GLN A 22 12.34 3.81 -0.78
N ILE A 23 12.63 5.10 -0.57
CA ILE A 23 11.78 6.21 -1.04
C ILE A 23 11.34 6.07 -2.52
N PRO A 24 12.24 5.85 -3.50
CA PRO A 24 11.81 5.68 -4.90
C PRO A 24 10.95 4.42 -5.11
N VAL A 25 11.19 3.34 -4.35
CA VAL A 25 10.36 2.13 -4.40
C VAL A 25 8.95 2.45 -3.92
N TRP A 26 8.81 3.08 -2.75
CA TRP A 26 7.51 3.48 -2.21
C TRP A 26 6.73 4.39 -3.16
N ILE A 27 7.41 5.33 -3.80
CA ILE A 27 6.79 6.21 -4.79
C ILE A 27 6.28 5.41 -5.99
N GLU A 28 7.05 4.45 -6.50
CA GLU A 28 6.64 3.63 -7.65
C GLU A 28 5.40 2.79 -7.30
N GLU A 29 5.41 2.05 -6.19
CA GLU A 29 4.28 1.19 -5.79
C GLU A 29 2.99 2.01 -5.54
N MET A 30 3.11 3.17 -4.89
CA MET A 30 1.97 4.10 -4.71
C MET A 30 1.48 4.67 -6.05
N SER A 31 2.38 4.84 -7.01
CA SER A 31 2.01 5.27 -8.36
C SER A 31 1.28 4.16 -9.13
N GLU A 32 1.64 2.89 -8.95
CA GLU A 32 0.97 1.76 -9.60
C GLU A 32 -0.48 1.60 -9.14
N LEU A 33 -0.75 1.72 -7.84
CA LEU A 33 -2.14 1.79 -7.35
C LEU A 33 -2.90 2.96 -8.00
N THR A 34 -2.26 4.12 -8.11
CA THR A 34 -2.84 5.28 -8.80
C THR A 34 -3.14 4.98 -10.28
N LYS A 35 -2.24 4.27 -10.98
CA LYS A 35 -2.42 3.88 -12.39
C LYS A 35 -3.59 2.90 -12.54
N VAL A 36 -3.76 1.94 -11.64
CA VAL A 36 -4.88 0.99 -11.64
C VAL A 36 -6.21 1.70 -11.36
N LEU A 37 -6.25 2.62 -10.38
CA LEU A 37 -7.44 3.45 -10.12
C LEU A 37 -7.80 4.33 -11.33
N CYS A 38 -6.81 4.92 -12.00
CA CYS A 38 -7.02 5.66 -13.25
C CYS A 38 -7.59 4.76 -14.35
N LYS A 39 -7.15 3.50 -14.44
CA LYS A 39 -7.68 2.52 -15.39
C LYS A 39 -9.14 2.20 -15.07
N TRP A 40 -9.47 1.94 -13.80
CA TRP A 40 -10.84 1.69 -13.38
C TRP A 40 -11.75 2.87 -13.71
N SER A 41 -11.35 4.09 -13.34
CA SER A 41 -12.10 5.31 -13.61
C SER A 41 -12.46 5.47 -15.09
N ARG A 42 -11.53 5.21 -16.01
CA ARG A 42 -11.77 5.31 -17.46
C ARG A 42 -12.80 4.32 -18.00
N ILE A 43 -13.00 3.19 -17.32
CA ILE A 43 -13.89 2.12 -17.79
C ILE A 43 -15.11 1.96 -16.87
N TYR A 44 -15.24 2.79 -15.83
CA TYR A 44 -16.24 2.66 -14.77
C TYR A 44 -17.66 2.62 -15.33
N ASP A 45 -18.04 3.63 -16.13
CA ASP A 45 -19.37 3.73 -16.72
C ASP A 45 -19.65 2.57 -17.69
N ARG A 46 -18.63 2.11 -18.41
CA ARG A 46 -18.74 0.96 -19.34
C ARG A 46 -18.97 -0.36 -18.59
N LEU A 47 -18.43 -0.48 -17.38
CA LEU A 47 -18.64 -1.63 -16.51
C LEU A 47 -19.88 -1.47 -15.62
N GLU A 48 -20.63 -0.36 -15.74
CA GLU A 48 -21.75 -0.04 -14.85
C GLU A 48 -21.33 -0.08 -13.35
N GLY A 49 -20.09 0.31 -13.08
CA GLY A 49 -19.49 0.28 -11.74
C GLY A 49 -18.92 -1.08 -11.29
N ASP A 50 -19.00 -2.13 -12.12
CA ASP A 50 -18.41 -3.43 -11.83
C ASP A 50 -16.87 -3.43 -12.00
N ILE A 51 -16.23 -4.51 -11.54
CA ILE A 51 -14.78 -4.73 -11.61
C ILE A 51 -14.54 -6.08 -12.26
N ASP A 52 -13.96 -6.08 -13.46
CA ASP A 52 -13.56 -7.32 -14.11
C ASP A 52 -12.43 -8.04 -13.35
N SER A 53 -12.26 -9.34 -13.59
CA SER A 53 -11.29 -10.17 -12.85
C SER A 53 -9.85 -9.66 -12.96
N ASN A 54 -9.46 -9.07 -14.09
CA ASN A 54 -8.11 -8.57 -14.30
C ASN A 54 -7.89 -7.28 -13.51
N LEU A 55 -8.87 -6.38 -13.51
CA LEU A 55 -8.83 -5.17 -12.72
C LEU A 55 -8.86 -5.46 -11.21
N LEU A 56 -9.66 -6.44 -10.79
CA LEU A 56 -9.73 -6.86 -9.40
C LEU A 56 -8.39 -7.43 -8.91
N ASN A 57 -7.74 -8.26 -9.72
CA ASN A 57 -6.44 -8.82 -9.38
C ASN A 57 -5.36 -7.73 -9.29
N ALA A 58 -5.33 -6.81 -10.26
CA ALA A 58 -4.42 -5.67 -10.22
C ALA A 58 -4.66 -4.81 -8.96
N LEU A 59 -5.91 -4.48 -8.63
CA LEU A 59 -6.22 -3.74 -7.42
C LEU A 59 -5.72 -4.43 -6.15
N LYS A 60 -5.89 -5.75 -6.04
CA LYS A 60 -5.42 -6.51 -4.86
C LYS A 60 -3.89 -6.50 -4.73
N GLU A 61 -3.18 -6.64 -5.85
CA GLU A 61 -1.72 -6.59 -5.90
C GLU A 61 -1.22 -5.22 -5.46
N GLU A 62 -1.67 -4.15 -6.13
CA GLU A 62 -1.18 -2.81 -5.83
C GLU A 62 -1.61 -2.30 -4.44
N ILE A 63 -2.77 -2.72 -3.92
CA ILE A 63 -3.13 -2.44 -2.52
C ILE A 63 -2.17 -3.13 -1.57
N ALA A 64 -1.78 -4.37 -1.83
CA ALA A 64 -0.83 -5.09 -0.99
C ALA A 64 0.54 -4.41 -1.01
N ASP A 65 1.01 -3.97 -2.17
CA ASP A 65 2.29 -3.27 -2.32
C ASP A 65 2.27 -1.90 -1.61
N VAL A 66 1.16 -1.16 -1.70
CA VAL A 66 0.98 0.09 -0.93
C VAL A 66 0.92 -0.17 0.57
N VAL A 67 0.26 -1.24 1.04
CA VAL A 67 0.24 -1.61 2.46
C VAL A 67 1.65 -1.92 2.95
N VAL A 68 2.44 -2.67 2.16
CA VAL A 68 3.85 -2.94 2.43
C VAL A 68 4.64 -1.64 2.60
N CYS A 69 4.44 -0.66 1.72
CA CYS A 69 5.08 0.66 1.80
C CYS A 69 4.63 1.44 3.04
N ILE A 70 3.34 1.42 3.38
CA ILE A 70 2.80 2.09 4.57
C ILE A 70 3.40 1.47 5.84
N ASP A 71 3.48 0.14 5.94
CA ASP A 71 4.07 -0.54 7.09
C ASP A 71 5.55 -0.15 7.26
N GLN A 72 6.31 -0.10 6.17
CA GLN A 72 7.70 0.35 6.18
C GLN A 72 7.83 1.82 6.62
N LEU A 73 6.95 2.70 6.14
CA LEU A 73 6.91 4.10 6.54
C LEU A 73 6.57 4.26 8.03
N ARG A 74 5.53 3.57 8.49
CA ARG A 74 5.11 3.55 9.90
C ARG A 74 6.25 3.11 10.82
N TYR A 75 6.93 2.03 10.46
CA TYR A 75 8.11 1.55 11.18
C TYR A 75 9.19 2.64 11.26
N MET A 76 9.49 3.29 10.13
CA MET A 76 10.54 4.30 10.04
C MET A 76 10.33 5.50 10.97
N ILE A 77 9.08 5.90 11.19
CA ILE A 77 8.73 7.05 12.04
C ILE A 77 8.23 6.65 13.43
N ASN A 78 8.30 5.36 13.78
CA ASN A 78 7.73 4.78 15.00
C ASN A 78 6.23 5.11 15.19
N TYR A 79 5.45 5.12 14.11
CA TYR A 79 4.03 5.44 14.14
C TYR A 79 3.19 4.19 14.40
N ASP A 80 2.85 4.00 15.67
CA ASP A 80 2.19 2.80 16.15
C ASP A 80 0.68 2.76 15.82
N GLU A 81 0.02 1.68 16.20
CA GLU A 81 -1.41 1.50 15.94
C GLU A 81 -2.28 2.45 16.76
N TYR A 82 -1.86 2.81 17.97
CA TYR A 82 -2.61 3.72 18.82
C TYR A 82 -2.61 5.13 18.22
N GLU A 83 -1.44 5.65 17.86
CA GLU A 83 -1.30 6.95 17.20
C GLU A 83 -2.03 6.98 15.86
N LEU A 84 -1.96 5.90 15.07
CA LEU A 84 -2.72 5.75 13.83
C LEU A 84 -4.22 5.89 14.06
N MET A 85 -4.75 5.17 15.03
CA MET A 85 -6.18 5.17 15.33
C MET A 85 -6.66 6.53 15.86
N GLU A 86 -5.85 7.22 16.67
CA GLU A 86 -6.17 8.59 17.11
C GLU A 86 -6.24 9.56 15.93
N GLN A 87 -5.31 9.49 14.98
CA GLN A 87 -5.35 10.32 13.77
C GLN A 87 -6.50 9.92 12.84
N TYR A 88 -6.80 8.63 12.73
CA TYR A 88 -7.86 8.11 11.86
C TYR A 88 -9.24 8.62 12.30
N LYS A 89 -9.52 8.65 13.61
CA LYS A 89 -10.77 9.20 14.17
C LYS A 89 -11.08 10.62 13.72
N ASN A 90 -10.07 11.42 13.39
CA ASN A 90 -10.27 12.81 12.93
C ASN A 90 -10.58 12.91 11.42
N LYS A 91 -10.53 11.79 10.69
CA LYS A 91 -10.70 11.76 9.23
C LYS A 91 -11.98 11.06 8.76
N VAL A 92 -12.64 10.30 9.64
CA VAL A 92 -13.93 9.63 9.42
C VAL A 92 -15.03 10.28 10.25
#